data_AF-A0A7X6NV30-F1
#
_entry.id   AF-A0A7X6NV30-F1
#
_cell.length_a   1.000
_cell.length_b   1.000
_cell.length_c   1.000
_cell.angle_alpha   90.00
_cell.angle_beta   90.00
_cell.angle_gamma   90.00
#
_symmetry.space_group_name_H-M   'P 1'
#
loop_
_entity.id
_entity.type
_entity.pdbx_description
1 polymer ?
#
loop_
_entity_poly.entity_id
_entity_poly.type
_entity_poly.pdbx_seq_one_letter_code
_entity_poly.pdbx_strand_id
1 'polypeptide(L)'
;MSGREPVQIQGIGDLLNGAYSIIGDLILSNIGAGWEPCLVLDSRSAATSVTAAYKRAGKYLPTDDTDSWKYPLYPECVDGLLVGTTAGASSSTGLCDGHYINKASTLGTRVWLALGNLDAGGNAGLWCVNGSNALSSGIWGIASRLSAIGRGGVEA
;
A
#
# COMPACT_ATOMS: atom_id res chain seq x y z
N MET A 1 20.48 -15.55 -1.30
CA MET A 1 20.60 -14.66 -0.13
C MET A 1 21.44 -13.48 -0.55
N SER A 2 21.20 -12.24 -0.18
CA SER A 2 20.16 -11.61 0.62
C SER A 2 20.10 -10.15 0.13
N GLY A 3 19.16 -9.35 0.58
CA GLY A 3 19.19 -7.94 0.15
C GLY A 3 18.10 -7.04 0.69
N ARG A 4 17.15 -7.56 1.47
CA ARG A 4 16.25 -6.72 2.26
C ARG A 4 16.36 -7.17 3.69
N GLU A 5 17.35 -6.59 4.34
CA GLU A 5 17.57 -6.77 5.76
C GLU A 5 16.49 -6.00 6.53
N PRO A 6 16.04 -6.50 7.69
CA PRO A 6 15.14 -5.77 8.55
C PRO A 6 15.75 -4.40 8.87
N VAL A 7 14.98 -3.34 8.71
CA VAL A 7 15.42 -1.98 9.03
C VAL A 7 14.61 -1.43 10.18
N GLN A 8 15.29 -0.72 11.09
CA GLN A 8 14.66 -0.03 12.21
C GLN A 8 14.51 1.45 11.85
N ILE A 9 13.28 1.95 11.81
CA ILE A 9 13.01 3.38 11.63
C ILE A 9 12.38 3.90 12.93
N GLN A 10 12.98 4.94 13.54
CA GLN A 10 12.50 5.58 14.77
C GLN A 10 12.36 4.64 15.99
N GLY A 11 13.31 3.72 16.19
CA GLY A 11 13.30 2.85 17.37
C GLY A 11 12.28 1.71 17.32
N ILE A 12 11.33 1.71 16.39
CA ILE A 12 10.46 0.56 16.12
C ILE A 12 11.21 -0.41 15.20
N GLY A 13 11.68 -1.51 15.78
CA GLY A 13 12.26 -2.63 15.03
C GLY A 13 11.13 -3.34 14.31
N ASP A 14 11.43 -3.84 13.10
CA ASP A 14 10.56 -4.70 12.27
C ASP A 14 9.86 -4.02 11.09
N LEU A 15 10.54 -3.10 10.39
CA LEU A 15 10.21 -2.93 8.97
C LEU A 15 10.87 -4.06 8.17
N LEU A 16 10.11 -4.68 7.27
CA LEU A 16 10.54 -5.78 6.40
C LEU A 16 10.87 -7.11 7.14
N ASN A 17 10.22 -7.40 8.28
CA ASN A 17 10.30 -8.72 8.95
C ASN A 17 9.55 -9.85 8.19
N GLY A 18 9.34 -9.68 6.87
CA GLY A 18 8.73 -10.72 6.05
C GLY A 18 7.22 -10.85 6.10
N ALA A 19 6.53 -9.85 6.65
CA ALA A 19 5.08 -9.73 6.62
C ALA A 19 4.66 -8.43 5.92
N TYR A 20 3.51 -8.45 5.26
CA TYR A 20 2.90 -7.24 4.76
C TYR A 20 2.48 -6.34 5.92
N SER A 21 2.77 -5.04 5.81
CA SER A 21 2.37 -4.05 6.80
C SER A 21 1.18 -3.24 6.32
N ILE A 22 0.09 -3.22 7.09
CA ILE A 22 -1.06 -2.34 6.85
C ILE A 22 -0.66 -0.92 7.23
N ILE A 23 -0.78 -0.01 6.27
CA ILE A 23 -0.79 1.43 6.52
C ILE A 23 -2.23 1.82 6.86
N GLY A 24 -2.56 1.88 8.16
CA GLY A 24 -3.94 2.01 8.65
C GLY A 24 -4.67 3.29 8.25
N ASP A 25 -3.94 4.27 7.74
CA ASP A 25 -4.39 5.55 7.21
C ASP A 25 -4.66 5.54 5.70
N LEU A 26 -4.53 4.37 5.04
CA LEU A 26 -4.61 4.26 3.58
C LEU A 26 -5.52 3.11 3.12
N ILE A 27 -6.46 3.42 2.24
CA ILE A 27 -7.35 2.46 1.57
C ILE A 27 -7.25 2.62 0.06
N LEU A 28 -7.30 1.52 -0.68
CA LEU A 28 -7.42 1.52 -2.12
C LEU A 28 -8.89 1.46 -2.54
N SER A 29 -9.29 2.29 -3.50
CA SER A 29 -10.65 2.35 -4.01
C SER A 29 -10.67 2.40 -5.53
N ASN A 30 -11.48 1.55 -6.14
CA ASN A 30 -11.79 1.62 -7.56
C ASN A 30 -13.30 1.77 -7.76
N ILE A 31 -13.68 2.89 -8.38
CA ILE A 31 -15.07 3.25 -8.74
C ILE A 31 -15.28 3.28 -10.27
N GLY A 32 -14.35 2.71 -11.05
CA GLY A 32 -14.40 2.61 -12.50
C GLY A 32 -13.28 3.34 -13.25
N ALA A 33 -12.47 4.14 -12.54
CA ALA A 33 -11.34 4.88 -13.11
C ALA A 33 -9.97 4.21 -12.86
N GLY A 34 -9.94 3.08 -12.14
CA GLY A 34 -8.72 2.42 -11.69
C GLY A 34 -8.55 2.49 -10.17
N TRP A 35 -7.50 1.85 -9.68
CA TRP A 35 -7.23 1.75 -8.24
C TRP A 35 -6.52 2.99 -7.71
N GLU A 36 -7.23 3.76 -6.90
CA GLU A 36 -6.78 5.02 -6.33
C GLU A 36 -6.51 4.90 -4.81
N PRO A 37 -5.37 5.40 -4.31
CA PRO A 37 -5.13 5.53 -2.88
C PRO A 37 -5.99 6.64 -2.25
N CYS A 38 -6.62 6.34 -1.12
CA CYS A 38 -7.45 7.24 -0.34
C CYS A 38 -6.90 7.31 1.09
N LEU A 39 -6.47 8.50 1.50
CA LEU A 39 -5.80 8.77 2.77
C LEU A 39 -6.78 9.28 3.82
N VAL A 40 -6.64 8.83 5.06
CA VAL A 40 -7.35 9.35 6.23
C VAL A 40 -6.34 9.76 7.30
N LEU A 41 -6.22 11.06 7.52
CA LEU A 41 -5.23 11.61 8.47
C LEU A 41 -5.69 11.48 9.93
N ASP A 42 -7.01 11.52 10.17
CA ASP A 42 -7.59 11.28 11.48
C ASP A 42 -8.02 9.81 11.63
N SER A 43 -7.27 9.04 12.42
CA SER A 43 -7.53 7.61 12.57
C SER A 43 -8.88 7.27 13.22
N ARG A 44 -9.51 8.21 13.93
CA ARG A 44 -10.87 8.04 14.47
C ARG A 44 -11.93 7.95 13.37
N SER A 45 -11.64 8.56 12.24
CA SER A 45 -12.51 8.60 11.07
C SER A 45 -12.24 7.43 10.11
N ALA A 46 -11.34 6.50 10.47
CA ALA A 46 -11.07 5.32 9.69
C ALA A 46 -12.30 4.40 9.62
N ALA A 47 -12.66 4.02 8.41
CA ALA A 47 -13.85 3.22 8.09
C ALA A 47 -13.52 2.15 7.03
N THR A 48 -14.37 1.13 6.92
CA THR A 48 -14.26 0.05 5.91
C THR A 48 -14.71 0.47 4.50
N SER A 49 -14.97 1.75 4.29
CA SER A 49 -15.33 2.34 3.01
C SER A 49 -14.81 3.78 2.92
N VAL A 50 -14.70 4.30 1.70
CA VAL A 50 -14.26 5.68 1.47
C VAL A 50 -15.41 6.62 1.85
N THR A 51 -15.28 7.27 3.00
CA THR A 51 -16.22 8.31 3.49
C THR A 51 -15.72 9.72 3.14
N ALA A 52 -16.48 10.76 3.49
CA ALA A 52 -16.08 12.15 3.26
C ALA A 52 -14.80 12.58 4.01
N ALA A 53 -14.39 11.82 5.04
CA ALA A 53 -13.15 12.07 5.77
C ALA A 53 -11.89 11.62 4.99
N TYR A 54 -12.06 10.81 3.95
CA TYR A 54 -10.95 10.32 3.13
C TYR A 54 -10.61 11.32 2.04
N LYS A 55 -9.33 11.68 1.97
CA LYS A 55 -8.76 12.44 0.86
C LYS A 55 -8.30 11.47 -0.22
N ARG A 56 -8.91 11.56 -1.41
CA ARG A 56 -8.48 10.79 -2.57
C ARG A 56 -7.20 11.40 -3.16
N ALA A 57 -6.22 10.57 -3.52
CA ALA A 57 -4.91 11.02 -3.98
C ALA A 57 -4.91 11.65 -5.39
N GLY A 58 -5.94 11.40 -6.20
CA GLY A 58 -6.00 11.83 -7.60
C GLY A 58 -4.98 11.14 -8.50
N LYS A 59 -4.32 10.08 -8.01
CA LYS A 59 -3.33 9.27 -8.74
C LYS A 59 -3.73 7.81 -8.68
N TYR A 60 -3.52 7.12 -9.79
CA TYR A 60 -3.91 5.72 -9.94
C TYR A 60 -2.68 4.84 -9.96
N LEU A 61 -2.80 3.69 -9.31
CA LEU A 61 -1.81 2.64 -9.45
C LEU A 61 -1.88 2.04 -10.86
N PRO A 62 -0.76 1.52 -11.40
CA PRO A 62 -0.75 0.84 -12.68
C PRO A 62 -1.67 -0.40 -12.64
N THR A 63 -2.57 -0.54 -13.61
CA THR A 63 -3.56 -1.62 -13.69
C THR A 63 -3.78 -2.04 -15.14
N ASP A 64 -4.16 -3.29 -15.37
CA ASP A 64 -4.61 -3.79 -16.67
C ASP A 64 -5.79 -4.77 -16.50
N ASP A 65 -6.09 -5.57 -17.52
CA ASP A 65 -7.21 -6.52 -17.54
C ASP A 65 -6.98 -7.81 -16.73
N THR A 66 -5.82 -7.95 -16.08
CA THR A 66 -5.41 -9.14 -15.34
C THR A 66 -5.04 -8.85 -13.89
N ASP A 67 -5.38 -9.77 -12.99
CA ASP A 67 -4.91 -9.77 -11.60
C ASP A 67 -3.43 -10.19 -11.59
N SER A 68 -2.51 -9.24 -11.54
CA SER A 68 -1.07 -9.56 -11.54
C SER A 68 -0.22 -8.50 -10.83
N TRP A 69 1.05 -8.85 -10.61
CA TRP A 69 2.07 -7.89 -10.22
C TRP A 69 2.33 -6.88 -11.33
N LYS A 70 2.29 -5.59 -10.97
CA LYS A 70 2.60 -4.45 -11.83
C LYS A 70 3.79 -3.71 -11.26
N TYR A 71 4.71 -3.28 -12.10
CA TYR A 71 5.91 -2.59 -11.66
C TYR A 71 5.84 -1.13 -12.08
N PRO A 72 5.82 -0.20 -11.12
CA PRO A 72 5.88 1.23 -11.41
C PRO A 72 7.29 1.68 -11.84
N LEU A 73 7.36 2.62 -12.78
CA LEU A 73 8.62 3.20 -13.24
C LEU A 73 9.14 4.29 -12.31
N TYR A 74 8.27 5.18 -11.83
CA TYR A 74 8.65 6.33 -11.04
C TYR A 74 7.70 6.55 -9.86
N PRO A 75 8.20 7.01 -8.71
CA PRO A 75 7.35 7.42 -7.60
C PRO A 75 6.90 8.88 -7.77
N GLU A 76 5.63 9.13 -7.54
CA GLU A 76 5.06 10.48 -7.43
C GLU A 76 4.65 10.76 -5.99
N CYS A 77 4.89 11.97 -5.50
CA CYS A 77 4.47 12.39 -4.16
C CYS A 77 3.08 13.03 -4.23
N VAL A 78 2.15 12.52 -3.43
CA VAL A 78 0.81 13.07 -3.23
C VAL A 78 0.54 13.17 -1.75
N ASP A 79 0.35 14.39 -1.23
CA ASP A 79 -0.04 14.60 0.16
C ASP A 79 0.85 13.90 1.20
N GLY A 80 2.16 13.78 0.88
CA GLY A 80 3.14 13.10 1.73
C GLY A 80 3.21 11.57 1.53
N LEU A 81 2.33 10.99 0.71
CA LEU A 81 2.42 9.61 0.26
C LEU A 81 3.18 9.53 -1.05
N LEU A 82 4.22 8.70 -1.11
CA LEU A 82 4.88 8.36 -2.35
C LEU A 82 4.15 7.18 -3.00
N VAL A 83 3.64 7.38 -4.21
CA VAL A 83 2.86 6.40 -4.98
C VAL A 83 3.64 6.06 -6.25
N GLY A 84 3.93 4.78 -6.46
CA GLY A 84 4.51 4.33 -7.73
C GLY A 84 3.48 4.41 -8.85
N THR A 85 3.65 5.36 -9.76
CA THR A 85 2.78 5.57 -10.92
C THR A 85 3.49 5.09 -12.20
N THR A 86 2.72 4.92 -13.27
CA THR A 86 3.21 4.52 -14.61
C THR A 86 3.74 3.08 -14.70
N ALA A 87 3.08 2.25 -15.51
CA ALA A 87 3.50 0.87 -15.77
C ALA A 87 4.69 0.83 -16.76
N GLY A 88 5.48 -0.25 -16.72
CA GLY A 88 6.53 -0.54 -17.71
C GLY A 88 7.88 -0.94 -17.13
N ALA A 89 8.00 -0.97 -15.80
CA ALA A 89 9.17 -1.47 -15.09
C ALA A 89 9.13 -3.01 -14.95
N SER A 90 10.14 -3.58 -14.29
CA SER A 90 10.23 -5.01 -13.97
C SER A 90 10.82 -5.19 -12.57
N SER A 91 11.07 -6.44 -12.15
CA SER A 91 11.82 -6.73 -10.92
C SER A 91 13.30 -6.33 -10.97
N SER A 92 13.78 -5.82 -12.10
CA SER A 92 15.17 -5.38 -12.31
C SER A 92 15.30 -4.00 -12.95
N THR A 93 14.19 -3.32 -13.26
CA THR A 93 14.17 -1.97 -13.85
C THR A 93 13.15 -1.09 -13.13
N GLY A 94 13.33 0.24 -13.16
CA GLY A 94 12.43 1.18 -12.46
C GLY A 94 12.57 1.09 -10.94
N LEU A 95 11.44 1.00 -10.23
CA LEU A 95 11.43 0.87 -8.76
C LEU A 95 11.74 -0.56 -8.26
N CYS A 96 11.81 -1.55 -9.16
CA CYS A 96 12.10 -2.96 -8.89
C CYS A 96 11.12 -3.70 -7.95
N ASP A 97 10.23 -2.99 -7.27
CA ASP A 97 9.19 -3.56 -6.41
C ASP A 97 7.85 -3.62 -7.16
N GLY A 98 7.02 -4.60 -6.80
CA GLY A 98 5.73 -4.82 -7.47
C GLY A 98 4.53 -4.37 -6.65
N HIS A 99 3.51 -3.88 -7.34
CA HIS A 99 2.16 -3.75 -6.83
C HIS A 99 1.28 -4.90 -7.33
N TYR A 100 0.79 -5.77 -6.45
CA TYR A 100 -0.23 -6.77 -6.81
C TYR A 100 -1.62 -6.16 -6.66
N ILE A 101 -2.34 -5.98 -7.77
CA ILE A 101 -3.62 -5.29 -7.78
C ILE A 101 -4.60 -6.07 -8.65
N ASN A 102 -5.88 -6.05 -8.26
CA ASN A 102 -6.92 -6.61 -9.11
C ASN A 102 -7.03 -5.88 -10.45
N LYS A 103 -7.52 -6.57 -11.48
CA LYS A 103 -7.80 -5.99 -12.81
C LYS A 103 -8.64 -4.72 -12.72
N ALA A 104 -8.43 -3.80 -13.66
CA ALA A 104 -9.03 -2.47 -13.68
C ALA A 104 -10.57 -2.49 -13.64
N SER A 105 -11.19 -3.54 -14.19
CA SER A 105 -12.66 -3.71 -14.18
C SER A 105 -13.24 -4.06 -12.81
N THR A 106 -12.40 -4.40 -11.83
CA THR A 106 -12.86 -4.81 -10.49
C THR A 106 -13.16 -3.58 -9.65
N LEU A 107 -14.42 -3.43 -9.24
CA LEU A 107 -14.88 -2.34 -8.38
C LEU A 107 -14.82 -2.71 -6.90
N GLY A 108 -14.60 -1.71 -6.05
CA GLY A 108 -14.69 -1.84 -4.59
C GLY A 108 -13.50 -1.23 -3.85
N THR A 109 -13.34 -1.66 -2.59
CA THR A 109 -12.26 -1.22 -1.70
C THR A 109 -11.32 -2.37 -1.35
N ARG A 110 -10.03 -2.03 -1.16
CA ARG A 110 -8.96 -2.97 -0.83
C ARG A 110 -8.03 -2.36 0.21
N VAL A 111 -7.41 -3.21 1.01
CA VAL A 111 -6.40 -2.76 1.97
C VAL A 111 -5.08 -2.50 1.25
N TRP A 112 -4.34 -1.46 1.67
CA TRP A 112 -2.96 -1.25 1.23
C TRP A 112 -2.00 -2.07 2.09
N LEU A 113 -1.50 -3.18 1.54
CA LEU A 113 -0.51 -4.04 2.19
C LEU A 113 0.90 -3.69 1.72
N ALA A 114 1.64 -2.91 2.49
CA ALA A 114 2.99 -2.47 2.13
C ALA A 114 4.08 -3.53 2.48
N LEU A 115 5.29 -3.34 1.96
CA LEU A 115 6.54 -4.04 2.31
C LEU A 115 6.75 -5.46 1.76
N GLY A 116 5.70 -6.21 1.43
CA GLY A 116 5.84 -7.59 0.92
C GLY A 116 6.06 -8.63 2.02
N ASN A 117 5.67 -9.88 1.76
CA ASN A 117 6.02 -11.01 2.64
C ASN A 117 7.31 -11.71 2.17
N LEU A 118 7.89 -12.58 3.02
CA LEU A 118 9.08 -13.38 2.69
C LEU A 118 8.91 -14.22 1.41
N ASP A 119 7.69 -14.70 1.15
CA ASP A 119 7.40 -15.53 -0.04
C ASP A 119 7.28 -14.71 -1.34
N ALA A 120 7.14 -13.39 -1.27
CA ALA A 120 7.03 -12.54 -2.45
C ALA A 120 8.37 -12.38 -3.20
N GLY A 121 9.47 -12.90 -2.65
CA GLY A 121 10.77 -12.97 -3.33
C GLY A 121 11.27 -11.60 -3.80
N GLY A 122 11.61 -11.48 -5.08
CA GLY A 122 12.16 -10.24 -5.66
C GLY A 122 11.19 -9.04 -5.67
N ASN A 123 9.89 -9.28 -5.49
CA ASN A 123 8.85 -8.26 -5.52
C ASN A 123 8.66 -7.53 -4.18
N ALA A 124 9.05 -8.15 -3.07
CA ALA A 124 8.93 -7.58 -1.72
C ALA A 124 9.84 -6.36 -1.61
N GLY A 125 9.46 -5.34 -0.83
CA GLY A 125 10.18 -4.07 -0.85
C GLY A 125 9.49 -2.84 -0.30
N LEU A 126 10.24 -1.74 -0.14
CA LEU A 126 9.70 -0.47 0.38
C LEU A 126 8.55 0.06 -0.50
N TRP A 127 8.57 -0.24 -1.79
CA TRP A 127 7.55 0.11 -2.78
C TRP A 127 6.62 -1.06 -3.12
N CYS A 128 6.71 -2.19 -2.41
CA CYS A 128 5.82 -3.32 -2.61
C CYS A 128 4.44 -3.04 -2.00
N VAL A 129 3.38 -3.29 -2.77
CA VAL A 129 1.99 -3.11 -2.33
C VAL A 129 1.16 -4.31 -2.78
N ASN A 130 0.40 -4.94 -1.89
CA ASN A 130 -0.65 -5.89 -2.27
C ASN A 130 -2.03 -5.28 -1.98
N GLY A 131 -2.77 -4.98 -3.04
CA GLY A 131 -4.11 -4.41 -3.02
C GLY A 131 -5.19 -5.40 -3.44
N SER A 132 -4.99 -6.71 -3.29
CA SER A 132 -6.01 -7.71 -3.67
C SER A 132 -6.91 -8.14 -2.50
N ASN A 133 -6.49 -7.90 -1.26
CA ASN A 133 -7.24 -8.31 -0.08
C ASN A 133 -8.35 -7.32 0.28
N ALA A 134 -9.49 -7.86 0.70
CA ALA A 134 -10.57 -7.07 1.29
C ALA A 134 -10.14 -6.49 2.66
N LEU A 135 -10.80 -5.42 3.08
CA LEU A 135 -10.51 -4.73 4.35
C LEU A 135 -10.75 -5.61 5.59
N SER A 136 -11.54 -6.68 5.47
CA SER A 136 -11.82 -7.66 6.53
C SER A 136 -10.82 -8.83 6.57
N SER A 137 -9.82 -8.85 5.69
CA SER A 137 -8.91 -9.98 5.52
C SER A 137 -7.82 -9.98 6.61
N GLY A 138 -7.91 -10.90 7.58
CA GLY A 138 -6.85 -11.16 8.56
C GLY A 138 -6.15 -12.49 8.28
N ILE A 139 -4.84 -12.48 8.02
CA ILE A 139 -4.00 -13.67 7.83
C ILE A 139 -2.65 -13.49 8.53
N TRP A 140 -1.97 -14.59 8.86
CA TRP A 140 -0.71 -14.60 9.62
C TRP A 140 0.45 -13.81 8.98
N GLY A 141 0.37 -13.50 7.68
CA GLY A 141 1.34 -12.69 6.95
C GLY A 141 0.99 -11.20 6.82
N ILE A 142 -0.06 -10.72 7.51
CA ILE A 142 -0.48 -9.31 7.51
C ILE A 142 -0.38 -8.76 8.93
N ALA A 143 0.57 -7.85 9.14
CA ALA A 143 0.75 -7.12 10.39
C ALA A 143 0.23 -5.68 10.23
N SER A 144 -0.23 -5.05 11.33
CA SER A 144 -0.59 -3.64 11.35
C SER A 144 0.43 -2.86 12.17
N ARG A 145 0.78 -1.65 11.72
CA ARG A 145 1.65 -0.76 12.48
C ARG A 145 0.82 0.28 13.24
N LEU A 146 1.00 0.33 14.56
CA LEU A 146 0.60 1.48 15.35
C LEU A 146 1.79 2.43 15.44
N SER A 147 1.84 3.43 14.56
CA SER A 147 2.81 4.51 14.69
C SER A 147 2.50 5.29 15.98
N ALA A 148 3.48 5.38 16.90
CA ALA A 148 3.34 6.02 18.21
C ALA A 148 3.23 7.56 18.17
N ILE A 149 3.16 8.14 16.97
CA ILE A 149 2.83 9.56 16.78
C ILE A 149 1.30 9.65 16.82
N GLY A 150 0.75 10.16 17.91
CA GLY A 150 -0.68 10.16 18.23
C GLY A 150 -1.55 10.59 17.05
N ARG A 151 -2.27 9.65 16.43
CA ARG A 151 -3.23 9.88 15.34
C ARG A 151 -4.65 10.18 15.84
N GLY A 152 -4.77 10.67 17.07
CA GLY A 152 -6.02 11.19 17.63
C GLY A 152 -5.98 12.71 17.58
N GLY A 153 -6.78 13.33 16.71
CA GLY A 153 -6.77 14.77 16.48
C GLY A 153 -6.79 15.67 17.73
N VAL A 154 -6.10 16.81 17.61
CA VAL A 154 -6.07 17.96 18.54
C VAL A 154 -5.72 17.60 19.98
N GLU A 155 -4.46 17.88 20.35
CA GLU A 155 -4.11 18.13 21.74
C GLU A 155 -4.90 19.38 22.22
N ALA A 156 -5.59 19.25 23.34
CA ALA A 156 -6.22 20.35 24.06
C ALA A 156 -5.19 21.11 24.88
#